data_AF-A0A259EIF5-F1
#
_entry.id   AF-A0A259EIF5-F1
#
_cell.length_a   1.000
_cell.length_b   1.000
_cell.length_c   1.000
_cell.angle_alpha   90.00
_cell.angle_beta   90.00
_cell.angle_gamma   90.00
#
_symmetry.space_group_name_H-M   'P 1'
#
loop_
_entity.id
_entity.type
_entity.pdbx_description
1 polymer ?
#
loop_
_entity_poly.entity_id
_entity_poly.type
_entity_poly.pdbx_seq_one_letter_code
_entity_poly.pdbx_strand_id
1 'polypeptide(L)'
;MQILNRKQLEAWPPGSIYIGRGTPFGNPYVIGEHGDRDAVCDQYADRMAYRIAQGDPATLTALLGLKADSSLVCSCAPLRCHGNEIESAWHHLQEAGLPKRKPSMTYAGIGSRKAPPGQLERMTRAAQRLAAMGYTLRSGAADSADKAFEAGAGEKKEIFLPWNGFNGSSSSFVSPSRDAMDVAAAIHPAWSRLSPAVQKLQARNSHQVLGEDLRAPCDFVVCWTPDGAETEQERSAGTGGTGQAIALASRWGVPVFNFARHDAGERLHAFLKVRSHGEI
;
A
#
# COMPACT_ATOMS: atom_id res chain seq x y z
N MET A 1 13.35 13.14 13.04
CA MET A 1 12.04 13.74 12.73
C MET A 1 11.83 14.98 13.58
N GLN A 2 10.77 15.75 13.35
CA GLN A 2 10.39 16.85 14.23
C GLN A 2 8.93 16.69 14.68
N ILE A 3 8.67 16.87 15.98
CA ILE A 3 7.31 16.86 16.53
C ILE A 3 6.86 18.30 16.76
N LEU A 4 5.84 18.72 16.03
CA LEU A 4 5.30 20.07 16.04
C LEU A 4 4.03 20.15 16.88
N ASN A 5 3.92 21.22 17.66
CA ASN A 5 2.69 21.53 18.40
C ASN A 5 1.64 22.12 17.46
N ARG A 6 0.55 21.39 17.26
CA ARG A 6 -0.59 21.82 16.43
C ARG A 6 -1.11 23.23 16.76
N LYS A 7 -1.16 23.58 18.05
CA LYS A 7 -1.77 24.84 18.53
C LYS A 7 -0.86 26.05 18.36
N GLN A 8 0.43 25.84 18.12
CA GLN A 8 1.43 26.90 17.95
C GLN A 8 1.72 27.20 16.48
N LEU A 9 1.08 26.49 15.55
CA LEU A 9 1.26 26.68 14.11
C LEU A 9 0.08 27.48 13.54
N GLU A 10 0.37 28.63 12.92
CA GLU A 10 -0.62 29.37 12.11
C GLU A 10 -0.94 28.61 10.82
N ALA A 11 0.09 28.04 10.19
CA ALA A 11 -0.01 27.13 9.04
C ALA A 11 0.96 25.96 9.23
N TRP A 12 0.59 24.77 8.74
CA TRP A 12 1.44 23.59 8.86
C TRP A 12 2.48 23.58 7.75
N PRO A 13 3.76 23.26 8.04
CA PRO A 13 4.76 23.05 7.01
C PRO A 13 4.26 22.05 5.95
N PRO A 14 4.51 22.28 4.65
CA PRO A 14 4.12 21.35 3.60
C PRO A 14 4.63 19.93 3.88
N GLY A 15 3.77 18.93 3.69
CA GLY A 15 4.12 17.53 3.96
C GLY A 15 4.05 17.12 5.43
N SER A 16 3.63 18.01 6.34
CA SER A 16 3.38 17.65 7.75
C SER A 16 2.33 16.55 7.90
N ILE A 17 2.56 15.63 8.84
CA ILE A 17 1.74 14.45 9.08
C ILE A 17 1.01 14.62 10.40
N TYR A 18 -0.32 14.70 10.35
CA TYR A 18 -1.13 14.71 11.57
C TYR A 18 -1.12 13.32 12.23
N ILE A 19 -0.74 13.25 13.50
CA ILE A 19 -0.64 11.98 14.25
C ILE A 19 -1.69 11.88 15.37
N GLY A 20 -2.73 12.72 15.34
CA GLY A 20 -3.80 12.66 16.34
C GLY A 20 -4.75 11.48 16.17
N ARG A 21 -5.71 11.35 17.08
CA ARG A 21 -6.77 10.30 17.02
C ARG A 21 -7.50 10.31 15.67
N GLY A 22 -7.90 9.12 15.23
CA GLY A 22 -8.54 8.90 13.93
C GLY A 22 -7.56 8.79 12.75
N THR A 23 -6.26 8.83 13.01
CA THR A 23 -5.20 8.56 12.02
C THR A 23 -4.53 7.22 12.32
N PRO A 24 -3.78 6.62 11.38
CA PRO A 24 -3.00 5.40 11.63
C PRO A 24 -2.03 5.50 12.82
N PHE A 25 -1.56 6.72 13.12
CA PHE A 25 -0.64 7.02 14.22
C PHE A 25 -1.33 7.55 15.48
N GLY A 26 -2.65 7.65 15.49
CA GLY A 26 -3.39 8.19 16.64
C GLY A 26 -3.20 7.34 17.89
N ASN A 27 -2.85 7.97 19.01
CA ASN A 27 -2.87 7.31 20.30
C ASN A 27 -4.33 7.03 20.75
N PRO A 28 -4.76 5.76 20.89
CA PRO A 28 -6.11 5.45 21.33
C PRO A 28 -6.31 5.69 22.84
N TYR A 29 -5.22 5.68 23.63
CA TYR A 29 -5.27 5.89 25.07
C TYR A 29 -5.50 7.36 25.41
N VAL A 30 -6.36 7.61 26.39
CA VAL A 30 -6.85 8.94 26.77
C VAL A 30 -6.33 9.31 28.15
N ILE A 31 -5.61 10.45 28.24
CA ILE A 31 -5.11 10.99 29.50
C ILE A 31 -6.28 11.25 30.47
N GLY A 32 -6.13 10.82 31.71
CA GLY A 32 -7.14 10.92 32.77
C GLY A 32 -8.10 9.72 32.83
N GLU A 33 -8.25 8.97 31.74
CA GLU A 33 -9.04 7.73 31.69
C GLU A 33 -8.15 6.49 31.75
N HIS A 34 -7.09 6.48 30.95
CA HIS A 34 -6.15 5.36 30.83
C HIS A 34 -4.84 5.58 31.60
N GLY A 35 -4.80 6.62 32.45
CA GLY A 35 -3.61 7.01 33.22
C GLY A 35 -3.19 8.46 32.95
N ASP A 36 -2.04 8.83 33.52
CA ASP A 36 -1.42 10.12 33.26
C ASP A 36 -0.75 10.16 31.87
N ARG A 37 -0.08 11.28 31.56
CA ARG A 37 0.57 11.49 30.27
C ARG A 37 1.64 10.43 29.97
N ASP A 38 2.39 10.03 31.00
CA ASP A 38 3.48 9.07 30.84
C ASP A 38 2.89 7.68 30.56
N ALA A 39 1.95 7.25 31.38
CA ALA A 39 1.27 5.97 31.23
C ALA A 39 0.62 5.78 29.85
N VAL A 40 -0.02 6.81 29.29
CA VAL A 40 -0.63 6.68 27.95
C VAL A 40 0.38 6.68 26.81
N CYS A 41 1.57 7.27 27.01
CA CYS A 41 2.66 7.20 26.03
C CYS A 41 3.34 5.83 26.09
N ASP A 42 3.57 5.30 27.29
CA ASP A 42 4.10 3.94 27.50
C ASP A 42 3.18 2.88 26.90
N GLN A 43 1.87 2.94 27.19
CA GLN A 43 0.88 2.03 26.58
C GLN A 43 0.86 2.14 25.05
N TYR A 44 1.06 3.34 24.50
CA TYR A 44 1.13 3.52 23.06
C TYR A 44 2.40 2.89 22.47
N ALA A 45 3.54 3.05 23.13
CA ALA A 45 4.80 2.42 22.73
C ALA A 45 4.67 0.90 22.71
N ASP A 46 4.13 0.29 23.78
CA ASP A 46 3.88 -1.14 23.87
C ASP A 46 2.95 -1.64 22.75
N ARG A 47 1.86 -0.90 22.52
CA ARG A 47 0.92 -1.22 21.43
C ARG A 47 1.60 -1.13 20.06
N MET A 48 2.43 -0.11 19.83
CA MET A 48 3.16 0.07 18.57
C MET A 48 4.11 -1.10 18.34
N ALA A 49 4.91 -1.45 19.35
CA ALA A 49 5.82 -2.59 19.31
C ALA A 49 5.08 -3.90 19.02
N TYR A 50 3.96 -4.16 19.71
CA TYR A 50 3.12 -5.32 19.46
C TYR A 50 2.61 -5.37 18.02
N ARG A 51 2.06 -4.27 17.50
CA ARG A 51 1.53 -4.21 16.13
C ARG A 51 2.62 -4.44 15.08
N ILE A 52 3.81 -3.87 15.27
CA ILE A 52 4.96 -4.12 14.41
C ILE A 52 5.36 -5.59 14.46
N ALA A 53 5.48 -6.18 15.65
CA ALA A 53 5.84 -7.59 15.82
C ALA A 53 4.82 -8.54 15.18
N GLN A 54 3.53 -8.21 15.25
CA GLN A 54 2.48 -8.97 14.55
C GLN A 54 2.49 -8.76 13.03
N GLY A 55 3.22 -7.77 12.51
CA GLY A 55 3.20 -7.40 11.10
C GLY A 55 1.92 -6.70 10.67
N ASP A 56 1.32 -5.88 11.56
CA ASP A 56 0.11 -5.11 11.29
C ASP A 56 0.26 -4.24 10.04
N PRO A 57 -0.56 -4.44 9.00
CA PRO A 57 -0.31 -3.86 7.69
C PRO A 57 -0.52 -2.35 7.67
N ALA A 58 -1.49 -1.83 8.41
CA ALA A 58 -1.76 -0.39 8.47
C ALA A 58 -0.63 0.35 9.19
N THR A 59 -0.15 -0.19 10.31
CA THR A 59 0.95 0.36 11.10
C THR A 59 2.25 0.35 10.29
N LEU A 60 2.60 -0.80 9.69
CA LEU A 60 3.80 -0.91 8.86
C LEU A 60 3.71 0.03 7.65
N THR A 61 2.58 0.07 6.94
CA THR A 61 2.39 0.96 5.78
C THR A 61 2.53 2.44 6.15
N ALA A 62 2.03 2.83 7.33
CA ALA A 62 2.15 4.19 7.83
C ALA A 62 3.61 4.52 8.17
N LEU A 63 4.32 3.64 8.89
CA LEU A 63 5.74 3.81 9.25
C LEU A 63 6.64 3.87 8.01
N LEU A 64 6.42 3.00 7.03
CA LEU A 64 7.15 3.00 5.76
C LEU A 64 6.94 4.27 4.92
N GLY A 65 5.87 5.04 5.20
CA GLY A 65 5.63 6.33 4.57
C GLY A 65 6.36 7.51 5.24
N LEU A 66 6.98 7.30 6.40
CA LEU A 66 7.75 8.32 7.11
C LEU A 66 9.18 8.43 6.57
N LYS A 67 9.79 9.60 6.81
CA LYS A 67 11.16 9.97 6.43
C LYS A 67 11.89 10.55 7.64
N ALA A 68 13.22 10.55 7.61
CA ALA A 68 14.06 11.12 8.68
C ALA A 68 13.68 12.57 9.02
N ASP A 69 13.31 13.35 8.01
CA ASP A 69 12.91 14.77 8.07
C ASP A 69 11.40 14.99 8.22
N SER A 70 10.61 13.94 8.48
CA SER A 70 9.16 14.07 8.65
C SER A 70 8.80 15.00 9.81
N SER A 71 7.81 15.85 9.57
CA SER A 71 7.20 16.72 10.56
C SER A 71 5.90 16.10 11.07
N LEU A 72 5.89 15.64 12.31
CA LEU A 72 4.73 15.03 12.97
C LEU A 72 3.97 16.09 13.76
N VAL A 73 2.69 16.29 13.48
CA VAL A 73 1.86 17.32 14.14
C VAL A 73 0.97 16.69 15.20
N CYS A 74 1.15 17.10 16.45
CA CYS A 74 0.35 16.66 17.59
C CYS A 74 -0.03 17.82 18.50
N SER A 75 -1.20 17.76 19.13
CA SER A 75 -1.64 18.77 20.11
C SER A 75 -0.98 18.63 21.48
N CYS A 76 -0.25 17.53 21.72
CA CYS A 76 0.39 17.24 23.01
C CYS A 76 1.79 17.83 23.17
N ALA A 77 2.51 18.03 22.06
CA ALA A 77 3.84 18.64 22.09
C ALA A 77 3.74 20.07 22.67
N PRO A 78 4.77 20.61 23.35
CA PRO A 78 6.10 20.01 23.57
C PRO A 78 6.20 19.11 24.82
N LEU A 79 5.11 18.91 25.57
CA LEU A 79 5.10 17.91 26.64
C LEU A 79 5.30 16.51 26.04
N ARG A 80 5.64 15.52 26.88
CA ARG A 80 5.78 14.12 26.44
C ARG A 80 4.61 13.72 25.54
N CYS A 81 4.96 13.22 24.36
CA CYS A 81 4.04 12.99 23.27
C CYS A 81 4.31 11.62 22.63
N HIS A 82 3.25 10.93 22.23
CA HIS A 82 3.35 9.68 21.47
C HIS A 82 4.09 9.82 20.13
N GLY A 83 4.30 11.05 19.65
CA GLY A 83 5.16 11.34 18.50
C GLY A 83 6.59 10.83 18.68
N ASN A 84 7.12 10.86 19.91
CA ASN A 84 8.45 10.34 20.22
C ASN A 84 8.50 8.81 20.08
N GLU A 85 7.40 8.14 20.43
CA GLU A 85 7.28 6.69 20.30
C GLU A 85 7.15 6.26 18.83
N ILE A 86 6.50 7.08 17.99
CA ILE A 86 6.45 6.87 16.53
C ILE A 86 7.85 7.00 15.93
N GLU A 87 8.61 8.03 16.31
CA GLU A 87 9.98 8.23 15.85
C GLU A 87 10.87 7.04 16.24
N SER A 88 10.79 6.59 17.49
CA SER A 88 11.53 5.42 17.99
C SER A 88 11.16 4.15 17.21
N ALA A 89 9.87 3.90 16.98
CA ALA A 89 9.38 2.77 16.20
C ALA A 89 9.85 2.83 14.72
N TRP A 90 9.90 4.02 14.14
CA TRP A 90 10.42 4.20 12.78
C TRP A 90 11.90 3.87 12.69
N HIS A 91 12.73 4.37 13.62
CA HIS A 91 14.16 4.03 13.67
C HIS A 91 14.38 2.53 13.80
N HIS A 92 13.65 1.88 14.70
CA HIS A 92 13.73 0.42 14.85
C HIS A 92 13.37 -0.31 13.56
N LEU A 93 12.32 0.12 12.85
CA LEU A 93 11.94 -0.48 11.56
C LEU A 93 12.99 -0.26 10.47
N GLN A 94 13.66 0.90 10.43
CA GLN A 94 14.76 1.15 9.48
C GLN A 94 15.97 0.25 9.76
N GLU A 95 16.27 -0.02 11.02
CA GLU A 95 17.39 -0.87 11.44
C GLU A 95 17.09 -2.36 11.23
N ALA A 96 15.91 -2.82 11.66
CA ALA A 96 15.50 -4.23 11.59
C ALA A 96 15.07 -4.65 10.18
N GLY A 97 14.61 -3.69 9.36
CA GLY A 97 13.96 -3.95 8.08
C GLY A 97 12.57 -4.56 8.23
N LEU A 98 11.88 -4.73 7.09
CA LEU A 98 10.63 -5.50 7.08
C LEU A 98 10.91 -6.97 7.39
N PRO A 99 9.99 -7.69 8.07
CA PRO A 99 10.13 -9.13 8.27
C PRO A 99 10.41 -9.83 6.94
N LYS A 100 11.46 -10.66 6.89
CA LYS A 100 11.81 -11.43 5.68
C LYS A 100 10.62 -12.32 5.28
N ARG A 101 10.35 -12.42 3.98
CA ARG A 101 9.24 -13.21 3.43
C ARG A 101 9.73 -14.10 2.32
N LYS A 102 9.16 -15.30 2.23
CA LYS A 102 9.35 -16.17 1.07
C LYS A 102 8.59 -15.60 -0.12
N PRO A 103 9.05 -15.86 -1.36
CA PRO A 103 8.27 -15.56 -2.55
C PRO A 103 6.84 -16.08 -2.45
N SER A 104 5.87 -15.24 -2.82
CA SER A 104 4.46 -15.59 -2.75
C SER A 104 3.99 -16.41 -3.96
N MET A 105 4.77 -16.40 -5.05
CA MET A 105 4.32 -16.85 -6.38
C MET A 105 3.03 -16.13 -6.82
N THR A 106 2.89 -14.86 -6.41
CA THR A 106 1.80 -13.98 -6.82
C THR A 106 2.33 -12.68 -7.40
N TYR A 107 1.57 -12.08 -8.31
CA TYR A 107 1.85 -10.74 -8.85
C TYR A 107 0.56 -9.93 -8.92
N ALA A 108 0.65 -8.61 -8.76
CA ALA A 108 -0.49 -7.74 -9.04
C ALA A 108 -0.50 -7.35 -10.52
N GLY A 109 -1.59 -7.60 -11.23
CA GLY A 109 -1.82 -7.16 -12.61
C GLY A 109 -2.94 -6.14 -12.63
N ILE A 110 -2.59 -4.86 -12.77
CA ILE A 110 -3.51 -3.74 -12.56
C ILE A 110 -3.29 -2.64 -13.59
N GLY A 111 -4.21 -1.69 -13.75
CA GLY A 111 -3.88 -0.52 -14.57
C GLY A 111 -5.00 0.46 -14.84
N SER A 112 -4.64 1.53 -15.54
CA SER A 112 -5.59 2.55 -15.95
C SER A 112 -6.60 1.99 -16.94
N ARG A 113 -7.84 2.48 -16.84
CA ARG A 113 -8.92 2.21 -17.80
C ARG A 113 -8.67 2.78 -19.21
N LYS A 114 -7.60 3.56 -19.37
CA LYS A 114 -7.21 4.22 -20.62
C LYS A 114 -6.11 3.48 -21.40
N ALA A 115 -5.77 2.25 -21.02
CA ALA A 115 -4.70 1.51 -21.67
C ALA A 115 -5.03 1.26 -23.16
N PRO A 116 -4.10 1.55 -24.09
CA PRO A 116 -4.34 1.38 -25.52
C PRO A 116 -4.33 -0.12 -25.89
N PRO A 117 -4.98 -0.51 -27.01
CA PRO A 117 -5.14 -1.93 -27.39
C PRO A 117 -3.85 -2.74 -27.41
N GLY A 118 -2.76 -2.22 -27.99
CA GLY A 118 -1.48 -2.92 -28.03
C GLY A 118 -0.87 -3.19 -26.64
N GLN A 119 -1.16 -2.32 -25.65
CA GLN A 119 -0.74 -2.54 -24.27
C GLN A 119 -1.64 -3.56 -23.56
N LEU A 120 -2.94 -3.57 -23.85
CA LEU A 120 -3.85 -4.61 -23.35
C LEU A 120 -3.43 -6.01 -23.84
N GLU A 121 -3.10 -6.16 -25.12
CA GLU A 121 -2.56 -7.42 -25.64
C GLU A 121 -1.25 -7.82 -24.94
N ARG A 122 -0.37 -6.85 -24.68
CA ARG A 122 0.88 -7.09 -23.96
C ARG A 122 0.62 -7.59 -22.54
N MET A 123 -0.36 -7.02 -21.83
CA MET A 123 -0.80 -7.48 -20.50
C MET A 123 -1.34 -8.91 -20.54
N THR A 124 -2.23 -9.21 -21.49
CA THR A 124 -2.81 -10.56 -21.66
C THR A 124 -1.71 -11.59 -21.89
N ARG A 125 -0.76 -11.32 -22.82
CA ARG A 125 0.37 -12.21 -23.11
C ARG A 125 1.30 -12.38 -21.91
N ALA A 126 1.55 -11.31 -21.15
CA ALA A 126 2.35 -11.38 -19.93
C ALA A 126 1.67 -12.27 -18.88
N ALA A 127 0.37 -12.07 -18.65
CA ALA A 127 -0.41 -12.88 -17.70
C ALA A 127 -0.45 -14.37 -18.07
N GLN A 128 -0.59 -14.70 -19.36
CA GLN A 128 -0.55 -16.09 -19.85
C GLN A 128 0.80 -16.76 -19.53
N ARG A 129 1.91 -16.06 -19.79
CA ARG A 129 3.26 -16.57 -19.51
C ARG A 129 3.49 -16.74 -18.00
N LEU A 130 3.08 -15.77 -17.20
CA LEU A 130 3.20 -15.83 -15.74
C LEU A 130 2.36 -16.99 -15.16
N ALA A 131 1.13 -17.19 -15.63
CA ALA A 131 0.30 -18.33 -15.22
C ALA A 131 0.95 -19.68 -15.59
N ALA A 132 1.56 -19.78 -16.77
CA ALA A 132 2.33 -20.96 -17.20
C ALA A 132 3.57 -21.21 -16.32
N MET A 133 4.18 -20.15 -15.78
CA MET A 133 5.28 -20.21 -14.81
C MET A 133 4.83 -20.52 -13.37
N GLY A 134 3.53 -20.66 -13.12
CA GLY A 134 3.01 -20.98 -11.79
C GLY A 134 2.53 -19.77 -10.97
N TYR A 135 2.63 -18.55 -11.49
CA TYR A 135 2.17 -17.37 -10.77
C TYR A 135 0.64 -17.27 -10.71
N THR A 136 0.13 -16.80 -9.57
CA THR A 136 -1.26 -16.40 -9.39
C THR A 136 -1.39 -14.87 -9.55
N LEU A 137 -2.31 -14.44 -10.42
CA LEU A 137 -2.65 -13.03 -10.60
C LEU A 137 -3.46 -12.50 -9.42
N ARG A 138 -3.17 -11.29 -8.97
CA ARG A 138 -4.06 -10.47 -8.14
C ARG A 138 -4.54 -9.25 -8.92
N SER A 139 -5.85 -9.10 -9.06
CA SER A 139 -6.50 -8.01 -9.80
C SER A 139 -7.79 -7.58 -9.08
N GLY A 140 -8.66 -6.77 -9.68
CA GLY A 140 -9.94 -6.45 -9.07
C GLY A 140 -11.03 -5.96 -10.02
N ALA A 141 -11.11 -6.57 -11.20
CA ALA A 141 -12.23 -6.48 -12.11
C ALA A 141 -12.57 -5.06 -12.62
N ALA A 142 -11.64 -4.11 -12.57
CA ALA A 142 -11.84 -2.85 -13.29
C ALA A 142 -11.87 -3.10 -14.81
N ASP A 143 -12.47 -2.19 -15.57
CA ASP A 143 -12.41 -2.30 -17.03
C ASP A 143 -10.99 -2.11 -17.56
N SER A 144 -10.75 -2.56 -18.80
CA SER A 144 -9.48 -2.41 -19.52
C SER A 144 -8.35 -3.28 -18.92
N ALA A 145 -7.38 -2.71 -18.21
CA ALA A 145 -6.15 -3.40 -17.80
C ALA A 145 -6.42 -4.62 -16.91
N ASP A 146 -7.21 -4.48 -15.84
CA ASP A 146 -7.59 -5.59 -14.94
C ASP A 146 -8.20 -6.75 -15.76
N LYS A 147 -9.18 -6.47 -16.66
CA LYS A 147 -9.77 -7.47 -17.56
C LYS A 147 -8.75 -8.16 -18.47
N ALA A 148 -7.76 -7.43 -19.01
CA ALA A 148 -6.73 -8.01 -19.87
C ALA A 148 -5.82 -8.99 -19.11
N PHE A 149 -5.37 -8.61 -17.90
CA PHE A 149 -4.62 -9.51 -17.03
C PHE A 149 -5.47 -10.73 -16.63
N GLU A 150 -6.73 -10.51 -16.24
CA GLU A 150 -7.66 -11.56 -15.81
C GLU A 150 -7.96 -12.58 -16.91
N ALA A 151 -8.09 -12.12 -18.16
CA ALA A 151 -8.26 -12.99 -19.31
C ALA A 151 -7.00 -13.84 -19.56
N GLY A 152 -5.81 -13.23 -19.46
CA GLY A 152 -4.58 -13.95 -19.69
C GLY A 152 -4.20 -14.94 -18.58
N ALA A 153 -4.55 -14.64 -17.32
CA ALA A 153 -4.26 -15.51 -16.18
C ALA A 153 -5.12 -16.78 -16.11
N GLY A 154 -6.27 -16.82 -16.82
CA GLY A 154 -7.19 -17.95 -16.77
C GLY A 154 -7.74 -18.18 -15.37
N GLU A 155 -7.59 -19.38 -14.83
CA GLU A 155 -8.07 -19.77 -13.50
C GLU A 155 -7.10 -19.40 -12.36
N LYS A 156 -5.84 -19.08 -12.65
CA LYS A 156 -4.83 -18.75 -11.63
C LYS A 156 -4.93 -17.28 -11.19
N LYS A 157 -6.02 -16.93 -10.53
CA LYS A 157 -6.28 -15.54 -10.15
C LYS A 157 -7.09 -15.36 -8.85
N GLU A 158 -6.79 -14.29 -8.15
CA GLU A 158 -7.52 -13.76 -6.99
C GLU A 158 -8.03 -12.35 -7.35
N ILE A 159 -9.35 -12.18 -7.42
CA ILE A 159 -9.97 -10.95 -7.92
C ILE A 159 -10.65 -10.21 -6.77
N PHE A 160 -9.99 -9.22 -6.20
CA PHE A 160 -10.50 -8.48 -5.06
C PHE A 160 -11.49 -7.41 -5.50
N LEU A 161 -12.69 -7.40 -4.93
CA LEU A 161 -13.77 -6.49 -5.32
C LEU A 161 -14.01 -5.40 -4.26
N PRO A 162 -14.43 -4.19 -4.68
CA PRO A 162 -14.85 -3.14 -3.75
C PRO A 162 -16.24 -3.43 -3.12
N TRP A 163 -17.09 -4.20 -3.82
CA TRP A 163 -18.38 -4.70 -3.37
C TRP A 163 -18.80 -5.91 -4.22
N ASN A 164 -19.75 -6.70 -3.72
CA ASN A 164 -20.23 -7.90 -4.40
C ASN A 164 -20.74 -7.60 -5.82
N GLY A 165 -20.35 -8.40 -6.79
CA GLY A 165 -20.77 -8.26 -8.19
C GLY A 165 -20.20 -7.04 -8.93
N PHE A 166 -19.15 -6.39 -8.41
CA PHE A 166 -18.50 -5.26 -9.09
C PHE A 166 -18.10 -5.65 -10.52
N ASN A 167 -18.57 -4.87 -11.50
CA ASN A 167 -18.38 -5.11 -12.93
C ASN A 167 -18.79 -6.53 -13.40
N GLY A 168 -19.75 -7.15 -12.72
CA GLY A 168 -20.25 -8.49 -13.06
C GLY A 168 -19.32 -9.63 -12.66
N SER A 169 -18.27 -9.36 -11.86
CA SER A 169 -17.36 -10.40 -11.38
C SER A 169 -18.06 -11.36 -10.41
N SER A 170 -17.80 -12.66 -10.58
CA SER A 170 -18.28 -13.75 -9.70
C SER A 170 -17.31 -14.09 -8.57
N SER A 171 -16.29 -13.27 -8.33
CA SER A 171 -15.28 -13.51 -7.30
C SER A 171 -15.89 -13.60 -5.89
N SER A 172 -15.34 -14.49 -5.06
CA SER A 172 -15.69 -14.61 -3.64
C SER A 172 -15.10 -13.49 -2.77
N PHE A 173 -14.09 -12.75 -3.26
CA PHE A 173 -13.49 -11.62 -2.53
C PHE A 173 -14.33 -10.36 -2.71
N VAL A 174 -15.50 -10.33 -2.07
CA VAL A 174 -16.58 -9.38 -2.40
C VAL A 174 -16.48 -8.01 -1.74
N SER A 175 -15.61 -7.78 -0.75
CA SER A 175 -15.39 -6.44 -0.20
C SER A 175 -14.04 -6.33 0.51
N PRO A 176 -13.41 -5.14 0.53
CA PRO A 176 -12.18 -4.93 1.27
C PRO A 176 -12.41 -5.04 2.78
N SER A 177 -11.42 -5.58 3.49
CA SER A 177 -11.44 -5.64 4.95
C SER A 177 -11.32 -4.25 5.59
N ARG A 178 -11.58 -4.16 6.91
CA ARG A 178 -11.35 -2.92 7.66
C ARG A 178 -9.88 -2.50 7.60
N ASP A 179 -8.97 -3.45 7.78
CA ASP A 179 -7.52 -3.20 7.70
C ASP A 179 -7.12 -2.68 6.32
N ALA A 180 -7.74 -3.16 5.24
CA ALA A 180 -7.48 -2.67 3.90
C ALA A 180 -7.89 -1.20 3.71
N MET A 181 -8.97 -0.77 4.39
CA MET A 181 -9.38 0.64 4.44
C MET A 181 -8.35 1.48 5.19
N ASP A 182 -7.83 0.99 6.31
CA ASP A 182 -6.85 1.71 7.12
C ASP A 182 -5.47 1.79 6.41
N VAL A 183 -5.05 0.72 5.71
CA VAL A 183 -3.88 0.72 4.82
C VAL A 183 -4.05 1.75 3.70
N ALA A 184 -5.21 1.78 3.05
CA ALA A 184 -5.44 2.72 1.96
C ALA A 184 -5.47 4.18 2.45
N ALA A 185 -6.06 4.43 3.62
CA ALA A 185 -6.07 5.73 4.28
C ALA A 185 -4.66 6.22 4.63
N ALA A 186 -3.74 5.33 4.99
CA ALA A 186 -2.34 5.67 5.29
C ALA A 186 -1.54 6.14 4.06
N ILE A 187 -2.02 5.86 2.85
CA ILE A 187 -1.37 6.21 1.59
C ILE A 187 -2.05 7.39 0.88
N HIS A 188 -3.39 7.43 0.93
CA HIS A 188 -4.13 8.36 0.10
C HIS A 188 -4.02 9.80 0.66
N PRO A 189 -3.59 10.79 -0.15
CA PRO A 189 -3.26 12.14 0.32
C PRO A 189 -4.48 12.93 0.84
N ALA A 190 -5.69 12.55 0.44
CA ALA A 190 -6.93 13.23 0.80
C ALA A 190 -8.06 12.24 1.15
N TRP A 191 -7.76 11.19 1.92
CA TRP A 191 -8.69 10.08 2.21
C TRP A 191 -10.08 10.53 2.69
N SER A 192 -10.13 11.50 3.59
CA SER A 192 -11.37 12.03 4.17
C SER A 192 -12.26 12.78 3.17
N ARG A 193 -11.72 13.17 2.00
CA ARG A 193 -12.49 13.83 0.92
C ARG A 193 -13.11 12.84 -0.06
N LEU A 194 -12.77 11.56 0.03
CA LEU A 194 -13.29 10.52 -0.86
C LEU A 194 -14.69 10.10 -0.44
N SER A 195 -15.56 9.80 -1.42
CA SER A 195 -16.84 9.15 -1.14
C SER A 195 -16.62 7.70 -0.65
N PRO A 196 -17.57 7.11 0.10
CA PRO A 196 -17.44 5.73 0.58
C PRO A 196 -17.18 4.70 -0.53
N ALA A 197 -17.78 4.87 -1.72
CA ALA A 197 -17.55 3.99 -2.86
C ALA A 197 -16.11 4.11 -3.38
N VAL A 198 -15.56 5.32 -3.46
CA VAL A 198 -14.17 5.54 -3.90
C VAL A 198 -13.20 5.04 -2.84
N GLN A 199 -13.50 5.20 -1.55
CA GLN A 199 -12.70 4.60 -0.48
C GLN A 199 -12.61 3.08 -0.62
N LYS A 200 -13.72 2.38 -0.89
CA LYS A 200 -13.72 0.93 -1.13
C LYS A 200 -12.90 0.53 -2.34
N LEU A 201 -12.98 1.30 -3.43
CA LEU A 201 -12.13 1.10 -4.61
C LEU A 201 -10.64 1.21 -4.27
N GLN A 202 -10.25 2.22 -3.48
CA GLN A 202 -8.87 2.39 -3.06
C GLN A 202 -8.42 1.33 -2.05
N ALA A 203 -9.30 0.93 -1.12
CA ALA A 203 -9.03 -0.11 -0.13
C ALA A 203 -8.83 -1.48 -0.76
N ARG A 204 -9.61 -1.81 -1.80
CA ARG A 204 -9.42 -3.05 -2.56
C ARG A 204 -8.00 -3.17 -3.12
N ASN A 205 -7.39 -2.06 -3.54
CA ASN A 205 -6.03 -2.07 -4.07
C ASN A 205 -4.99 -2.56 -3.05
N SER A 206 -5.27 -2.44 -1.75
CA SER A 206 -4.43 -2.97 -0.68
C SER A 206 -4.29 -4.50 -0.79
N HIS A 207 -5.39 -5.21 -1.07
CA HIS A 207 -5.37 -6.67 -1.22
C HIS A 207 -4.66 -7.13 -2.49
N GLN A 208 -4.68 -6.32 -3.56
CA GLN A 208 -3.97 -6.66 -4.79
C GLN A 208 -2.46 -6.77 -4.55
N VAL A 209 -1.92 -5.83 -3.77
CA VAL A 209 -0.50 -5.78 -3.45
C VAL A 209 -0.16 -6.73 -2.30
N LEU A 210 -0.95 -6.73 -1.22
CA LEU A 210 -0.60 -7.41 0.04
C LEU A 210 -1.33 -8.74 0.30
N GLY A 211 -2.22 -9.17 -0.60
CA GLY A 211 -3.01 -10.38 -0.46
C GLY A 211 -4.25 -10.20 0.42
N GLU A 212 -5.03 -11.28 0.56
CA GLU A 212 -6.27 -11.29 1.35
C GLU A 212 -6.02 -10.90 2.82
N ASP A 213 -4.97 -11.45 3.42
CA ASP A 213 -4.56 -11.20 4.81
C ASP A 213 -3.81 -9.88 5.03
N LEU A 214 -3.49 -9.18 3.94
CA LEU A 214 -2.66 -7.97 3.88
C LEU A 214 -1.22 -8.15 4.43
N ARG A 215 -0.75 -9.38 4.57
CA ARG A 215 0.57 -9.72 5.15
C ARG A 215 1.45 -10.50 4.18
N ALA A 216 0.90 -10.89 3.02
CA ALA A 216 1.59 -11.60 1.95
C ALA A 216 1.73 -10.73 0.67
N PRO A 217 2.68 -9.77 0.62
CA PRO A 217 2.98 -9.00 -0.57
C PRO A 217 3.18 -9.89 -1.78
N CYS A 218 2.66 -9.45 -2.91
CA CYS A 218 3.02 -10.00 -4.19
C CYS A 218 4.50 -9.78 -4.48
N ASP A 219 5.06 -10.63 -5.33
CA ASP A 219 6.48 -10.59 -5.68
C ASP A 219 6.84 -9.37 -6.52
N PHE A 220 5.88 -8.87 -7.30
CA PHE A 220 6.01 -7.69 -8.14
C PHE A 220 4.62 -7.22 -8.61
N VAL A 221 4.57 -5.97 -9.07
CA VAL A 221 3.40 -5.39 -9.76
C VAL A 221 3.73 -5.24 -11.24
N VAL A 222 2.82 -5.67 -12.11
CA VAL A 222 2.81 -5.32 -13.52
C VAL A 222 1.63 -4.40 -13.77
N CYS A 223 1.87 -3.22 -14.33
CA CYS A 223 0.79 -2.29 -14.59
C CYS A 223 0.94 -1.49 -15.87
N TRP A 224 -0.07 -0.68 -16.16
CA TRP A 224 0.06 0.41 -17.11
C TRP A 224 -0.65 1.64 -16.58
N THR A 225 0.06 2.76 -16.60
CA THR A 225 -0.51 4.10 -16.41
C THR A 225 0.06 5.03 -17.47
N PRO A 226 -0.69 6.05 -17.94
CA PRO A 226 -0.23 6.92 -19.03
C PRO A 226 1.11 7.62 -18.75
N ASP A 227 1.40 7.90 -17.48
CA ASP A 227 2.61 8.58 -17.00
C ASP A 227 3.76 7.62 -16.66
N GLY A 228 3.55 6.30 -16.72
CA GLY A 228 4.60 5.33 -16.47
C GLY A 228 5.12 5.33 -15.03
N ALA A 229 4.33 5.75 -14.04
CA ALA A 229 4.76 5.75 -12.64
C ALA A 229 5.05 4.33 -12.12
N GLU A 230 6.17 4.16 -11.43
CA GLU A 230 6.63 2.94 -10.78
C GLU A 230 6.89 3.14 -9.27
N THR A 231 6.95 4.38 -8.78
CA THR A 231 7.16 4.71 -7.35
C THR A 231 6.07 5.62 -6.79
N GLU A 232 6.01 5.75 -5.45
CA GLU A 232 5.08 6.68 -4.79
C GLU A 232 5.29 8.13 -5.23
N GLN A 233 6.56 8.54 -5.45
CA GLN A 233 6.94 9.92 -5.77
C GLN A 233 6.67 10.29 -7.23
N GLU A 234 6.66 9.31 -8.13
CA GLU A 234 6.38 9.51 -9.55
C GLU A 234 4.89 9.67 -9.85
N ARG A 235 4.01 9.44 -8.86
CA ARG A 235 2.56 9.53 -9.07
C ARG A 235 2.14 10.94 -9.44
N SER A 236 1.20 11.01 -10.37
CA SER A 236 0.55 12.23 -10.80
C SER A 236 -0.97 12.04 -10.86
N ALA A 237 -1.70 13.10 -11.17
CA ALA A 237 -3.12 12.98 -11.51
C ALA A 237 -3.36 12.02 -12.70
N GLY A 238 -2.37 11.87 -13.59
CA GLY A 238 -2.39 10.96 -14.73
C GLY A 238 -2.32 9.48 -14.33
N THR A 239 -1.71 9.14 -13.19
CA THR A 239 -1.63 7.76 -12.68
C THR A 239 -3.03 7.24 -12.33
N GLY A 240 -3.91 8.12 -11.82
CA GLY A 240 -5.27 7.79 -11.42
C GLY A 240 -5.33 6.82 -10.23
N GLY A 241 -6.41 6.02 -10.17
CA GLY A 241 -6.65 5.08 -9.07
C GLY A 241 -5.55 4.02 -8.89
N THR A 242 -4.87 3.63 -9.97
CA THR A 242 -3.72 2.71 -9.96
C THR A 242 -2.58 3.23 -9.07
N GLY A 243 -2.45 4.55 -8.92
CA GLY A 243 -1.44 5.17 -8.09
C GLY A 243 -1.50 4.75 -6.62
N GLN A 244 -2.66 4.31 -6.12
CA GLN A 244 -2.78 3.78 -4.77
C GLN A 244 -1.97 2.49 -4.58
N ALA A 245 -2.10 1.54 -5.51
CA ALA A 245 -1.35 0.28 -5.48
C ALA A 245 0.15 0.51 -5.74
N ILE A 246 0.50 1.42 -6.65
CA ILE A 246 1.91 1.77 -6.94
C ILE A 246 2.58 2.36 -5.69
N ALA A 247 1.91 3.27 -4.99
CA ALA A 247 2.44 3.82 -3.73
C ALA A 247 2.59 2.75 -2.64
N LEU A 248 1.60 1.86 -2.52
CA LEU A 248 1.68 0.75 -1.57
C LEU A 248 2.86 -0.16 -1.88
N ALA A 249 3.02 -0.57 -3.15
CA ALA A 249 4.13 -1.40 -3.60
C ALA A 249 5.48 -0.71 -3.32
N SER A 250 5.59 0.58 -3.65
CA SER A 250 6.78 1.39 -3.39
C SER A 250 7.17 1.41 -1.90
N ARG A 251 6.21 1.59 -0.98
CA ARG A 251 6.48 1.60 0.46
C ARG A 251 6.94 0.24 0.97
N TRP A 252 6.36 -0.84 0.44
CA TRP A 252 6.66 -2.21 0.85
C TRP A 252 7.86 -2.83 0.11
N GLY A 253 8.56 -2.06 -0.73
CA GLY A 253 9.70 -2.55 -1.51
C GLY A 253 9.32 -3.57 -2.58
N VAL A 254 8.05 -3.61 -3.00
CA VAL A 254 7.59 -4.47 -4.10
C VAL A 254 7.90 -3.78 -5.43
N PRO A 255 8.68 -4.40 -6.33
CA PRO A 255 9.05 -3.78 -7.60
C PRO A 255 7.81 -3.63 -8.51
N VAL A 256 7.75 -2.50 -9.22
CA VAL A 256 6.69 -2.17 -10.19
C VAL A 256 7.28 -2.11 -11.59
N PHE A 257 6.65 -2.83 -12.53
CA PHE A 257 6.98 -2.81 -13.95
C PHE A 257 5.80 -2.20 -14.72
N ASN A 258 5.95 -0.93 -15.09
CA ASN A 258 4.90 -0.20 -15.79
C ASN A 258 5.12 -0.27 -17.30
N PHE A 259 4.23 -0.96 -18.03
CA PHE A 259 4.32 -1.20 -19.47
C PHE A 259 4.20 0.05 -20.35
N ALA A 260 3.89 1.22 -19.78
CA ALA A 260 4.08 2.49 -20.49
C ALA A 260 5.56 2.80 -20.73
N ARG A 261 6.46 2.29 -19.87
CA ARG A 261 7.91 2.32 -20.10
C ARG A 261 8.28 1.21 -21.09
N HIS A 262 9.14 1.56 -22.06
CA HIS A 262 9.51 0.65 -23.15
C HIS A 262 10.26 -0.58 -22.62
N ASP A 263 11.17 -0.37 -21.68
CA ASP A 263 12.07 -1.36 -21.08
C ASP A 263 11.41 -2.28 -20.02
N ALA A 264 10.20 -1.96 -19.56
CA ALA A 264 9.58 -2.65 -18.42
C ALA A 264 9.45 -4.17 -18.60
N GLY A 265 9.24 -4.62 -19.85
CA GLY A 265 9.16 -6.06 -20.16
C GLY A 265 10.52 -6.76 -20.04
N GLU A 266 11.60 -6.09 -20.40
CA GLU A 266 12.97 -6.62 -20.28
C GLU A 266 13.38 -6.70 -18.82
N ARG A 267 13.10 -5.64 -18.04
CA ARG A 267 13.33 -5.62 -16.60
C ARG A 267 12.54 -6.70 -15.85
N LEU A 268 11.27 -6.90 -16.20
CA LEU A 268 10.46 -7.98 -15.64
C LEU A 268 11.06 -9.36 -15.97
N HIS A 269 11.47 -9.59 -17.22
CA HIS A 269 12.10 -10.84 -17.61
C HIS A 269 13.42 -11.12 -16.88
N ALA A 270 14.27 -10.10 -16.73
CA ALA A 270 15.51 -10.19 -15.96
C ALA A 270 15.23 -10.53 -14.49
N PHE A 271 14.25 -9.86 -13.87
CA PHE A 271 13.81 -10.12 -12.50
C PHE A 271 13.35 -11.58 -12.30
N LEU A 272 12.56 -12.11 -13.24
CA LEU A 272 12.07 -13.49 -13.19
C LEU A 272 13.19 -14.52 -13.34
N LYS A 273 14.22 -14.24 -14.16
CA LYS A 273 15.39 -15.12 -14.33
C LYS A 273 16.22 -15.25 -13.06
N VAL A 274 16.53 -14.14 -12.39
CA VAL A 274 17.31 -14.16 -11.14
C VAL A 274 16.62 -15.04 -10.09
N ARG A 275 15.29 -14.92 -9.97
CA ARG A 275 14.51 -15.68 -8.99
C ARG A 275 14.40 -17.18 -9.30
N SER A 276 14.44 -17.58 -10.56
CA SER A 276 14.40 -19.01 -10.92
C SER A 276 15.71 -19.74 -10.63
N HIS A 277 16.81 -19.02 -10.41
CA HIS A 277 18.15 -19.60 -10.15
C HIS A 277 18.55 -19.55 -8.66
N GLY A 278 17.67 -19.10 -7.75
CA GLY A 278 17.87 -19.26 -6.30
C GLY A 278 18.94 -18.38 -5.66
N GLU A 279 19.36 -17.28 -6.29
CA GLU A 279 20.34 -16.35 -5.71
C GLU A 279 19.66 -15.17 -4.98
N ILE A 280 19.04 -15.43 -3.81
CA ILE A 280 18.82 -14.44 -2.72
C ILE A 280 18.82 -15.16 -1.37
#